data_AF-A0A6I1I9B2-F1
#
_entry.id   AF-A0A6I1I9B2-F1
#
_cell.length_a   1.000
_cell.length_b   1.000
_cell.length_c   1.000
_cell.angle_alpha   90.00
_cell.angle_beta   90.00
_cell.angle_gamma   90.00
#
_symmetry.space_group_name_H-M   'P 1'
#
loop_
_entity.id
_entity.type
_entity.pdbx_description
1 polymer ?
#
loop_
_entity_poly.entity_id
_entity_poly.type
_entity_poly.pdbx_seq_one_letter_code
_entity_poly.pdbx_strand_id
1 'polypeptide(L)'
;MIISSKLILARVDALTVLPFVLIPPEARGNSALLLHEIVHSREQRNCGVLPWLLLYAISARFRMAAEVRGYLVQIAAGSISLERAATLLMQYGVDITYEQAGCLLVSARG
;
A
#
# COMPACT_ATOMS: atom_id res chain seq x y z
N MET A 1 -10.56 8.82 9.85
CA MET A 1 -9.11 8.59 10.08
C MET A 1 -8.89 8.44 11.57
N ILE A 2 -8.40 7.29 12.02
CA ILE A 2 -8.05 7.05 13.43
C ILE A 2 -6.53 6.96 13.46
N ILE A 3 -5.87 7.85 14.20
CA ILE A 3 -4.41 7.86 14.34
C ILE A 3 -4.11 7.19 15.68
N SER A 4 -3.48 6.01 15.67
CA SER A 4 -3.19 5.25 16.90
C SER A 4 -1.96 4.38 16.73
N SER A 5 -1.01 4.49 17.66
CA SER A 5 0.20 3.67 17.72
C SER A 5 -0.02 2.29 18.36
N LYS A 6 -1.17 2.05 19.01
CA LYS A 6 -1.43 0.81 19.77
C LYS A 6 -2.07 -0.32 18.95
N LEU A 7 -2.55 -0.03 17.74
CA LEU A 7 -3.29 -0.97 16.89
C LEU A 7 -2.52 -1.40 15.64
N ILE A 8 -1.34 -0.82 15.40
CA ILE A 8 -0.53 -1.08 14.21
C ILE A 8 0.62 -1.99 14.66
N LEU A 9 0.73 -3.18 14.05
CA LEU A 9 1.88 -4.06 14.26
C LEU A 9 3.16 -3.29 13.92
N ALA A 10 4.23 -3.48 14.70
CA ALA A 10 5.48 -2.71 14.66
C ALA A 10 6.27 -2.75 13.31
N ARG A 11 5.68 -3.29 12.24
CA ARG A 11 6.25 -3.42 10.89
C ARG A 11 5.29 -2.96 9.78
N VAL A 12 4.20 -2.29 10.10
CA VAL A 12 3.18 -1.86 9.14
C VAL A 12 3.17 -0.34 9.09
N ASP A 13 3.46 0.23 7.92
CA ASP A 13 3.55 1.69 7.74
C ASP A 13 2.19 2.38 7.88
N ALA A 14 1.11 1.73 7.44
CA ALA A 14 -0.28 2.10 7.71
C ALA A 14 -1.21 0.91 7.40
N LEU A 15 -2.44 0.97 7.91
CA LEU A 15 -3.45 -0.06 7.66
C LEU A 15 -4.81 0.55 7.37
N THR A 16 -5.39 0.20 6.23
CA THR A 16 -6.78 0.51 5.89
C THR A 16 -7.70 -0.65 6.21
N VAL A 17 -8.72 -0.37 7.02
CA VAL A 17 -9.90 -1.23 7.24
C VAL A 17 -11.11 -0.31 7.30
N LEU A 18 -11.82 -0.16 6.19
CA LEU A 18 -12.97 0.75 6.07
C LEU A 18 -13.94 0.61 7.27
N PRO A 19 -14.42 1.73 7.85
CA PRO A 19 -14.20 3.13 7.45
C PRO A 19 -12.91 3.77 7.99
N PHE A 20 -12.01 2.97 8.56
CA PHE A 20 -10.84 3.44 9.27
C PHE A 20 -9.56 3.32 8.44
N VAL A 21 -8.72 4.33 8.56
CA VAL A 21 -7.34 4.33 8.09
C VAL A 21 -6.51 4.59 9.33
N LEU A 22 -5.64 3.64 9.66
CA LEU A 22 -4.74 3.64 10.80
C LEU A 22 -3.35 4.06 10.32
N ILE A 23 -2.91 5.24 10.75
CA ILE A 23 -1.58 5.77 10.46
C ILE A 23 -0.86 5.94 11.80
N PRO A 24 0.40 5.49 11.93
CA PRO A 24 1.17 5.71 13.14
C PRO A 24 1.44 7.21 13.33
N PRO A 25 1.47 7.74 14.57
CA PRO A 25 1.64 9.18 14.83
C PRO A 25 2.84 9.80 14.12
N GLU A 26 3.94 9.05 13.98
CA GLU A 26 5.19 9.44 13.33
C GLU A 26 4.99 9.72 11.83
N ALA A 27 4.01 9.07 11.20
CA ALA A 27 3.68 9.22 9.79
C ALA A 27 2.45 10.12 9.54
N ARG A 28 1.91 10.79 10.58
CA ARG A 28 0.71 11.64 10.47
C ARG A 28 0.83 12.76 9.42
N GLY A 29 2.04 13.31 9.24
CA GLY A 29 2.31 14.36 8.24
C GLY A 29 2.53 13.83 6.83
N ASN A 30 2.59 12.51 6.64
CA ASN A 30 2.86 11.89 5.36
C ASN A 30 1.56 11.81 4.53
N SER A 31 1.23 12.91 3.85
CA SER A 31 0.06 13.00 2.97
C SER A 31 0.06 11.93 1.87
N ALA A 32 1.23 11.50 1.41
CA ALA A 32 1.34 10.47 0.40
C ALA A 32 1.06 9.07 0.94
N LEU A 33 1.44 8.76 2.18
CA LEU A 33 0.99 7.55 2.86
C LEU A 33 -0.54 7.53 2.99
N LEU A 34 -1.15 8.66 3.31
CA LEU A 34 -2.61 8.76 3.30
C LEU A 34 -3.21 8.53 1.90
N LEU A 35 -2.59 9.05 0.84
CA LEU A 35 -3.04 8.79 -0.53
C LEU A 35 -2.96 7.31 -0.91
N HIS A 36 -1.90 6.62 -0.48
CA HIS A 36 -1.76 5.16 -0.64
C HIS A 36 -2.93 4.43 0.04
N GLU A 37 -3.19 4.73 1.31
CA GLU A 37 -4.28 4.12 2.07
C GLU A 37 -5.67 4.43 1.48
N ILE A 38 -5.86 5.61 0.89
CA ILE A 38 -7.10 5.95 0.18
C ILE A 38 -7.34 5.03 -1.02
N VAL A 39 -6.30 4.57 -1.71
CA VAL A 39 -6.43 3.58 -2.80
C VAL A 39 -7.06 2.30 -2.25
N HIS A 40 -6.49 1.73 -1.18
CA HIS A 40 -7.03 0.52 -0.56
C HIS A 40 -8.44 0.73 -0.01
N SER A 41 -8.73 1.92 0.53
CA SER A 41 -10.07 2.26 1.00
C SER A 41 -11.10 2.21 -0.14
N ARG A 42 -10.76 2.75 -1.31
CA ARG A 42 -11.63 2.69 -2.50
C ARG A 42 -11.80 1.26 -2.98
N GLU A 43 -10.74 0.47 -2.98
CA GLU A 43 -10.82 -0.94 -3.38
C GLU A 43 -11.68 -1.78 -2.44
N GLN A 44 -11.54 -1.59 -1.12
CA GLN A 44 -12.39 -2.22 -0.12
C GLN A 44 -13.86 -1.80 -0.27
N ARG A 45 -14.13 -0.55 -0.65
CA ARG A 45 -15.50 -0.09 -0.93
C ARG A 45 -16.11 -0.82 -2.13
N ASN A 46 -15.31 -1.03 -3.18
CA ASN A 46 -15.78 -1.64 -4.43
C ASN A 46 -15.89 -3.17 -4.36
N CYS A 47 -14.96 -3.83 -3.65
CA CYS A 47 -14.86 -5.29 -3.56
C CYS A 47 -15.55 -5.85 -2.29
N GLY A 48 -15.88 -4.98 -1.33
CA GLY A 48 -16.25 -5.37 0.02
C GLY A 48 -15.02 -5.52 0.91
N VAL A 49 -15.12 -5.07 2.16
CA VAL A 49 -13.99 -5.03 3.11
C VAL A 49 -13.44 -6.43 3.38
N LEU A 50 -14.29 -7.39 3.74
CA LEU A 50 -13.87 -8.76 4.05
C LEU A 50 -13.28 -9.50 2.84
N PRO A 51 -13.93 -9.53 1.65
CA PRO A 51 -13.34 -10.14 0.46
C PRO A 51 -11.97 -9.54 0.10
N TRP A 52 -11.83 -8.21 0.16
CA TRP A 52 -10.58 -7.55 -0.15
C TRP A 52 -9.47 -7.94 0.82
N LEU A 53 -9.75 -7.93 2.13
CA LEU A 53 -8.78 -8.32 3.16
C LEU A 53 -8.36 -9.79 3.03
N LEU A 54 -9.31 -10.70 2.72
CA LEU A 54 -9.01 -12.10 2.48
C LEU A 54 -8.10 -12.27 1.26
N LEU A 55 -8.43 -11.64 0.13
CA LEU A 55 -7.60 -11.70 -1.08
C LEU A 55 -6.21 -11.13 -0.83
N TYR A 56 -6.10 -10.03 -0.09
CA TYR A 56 -4.83 -9.41 0.28
C TYR A 56 -3.97 -10.35 1.16
N ALA A 57 -4.59 -11.06 2.09
CA ALA A 57 -3.87 -11.99 2.98
C ALA A 57 -3.40 -13.26 2.26
N ILE A 58 -4.22 -13.85 1.37
CA ILE A 58 -3.96 -15.18 0.79
C ILE A 58 -3.35 -15.14 -0.61
N SER A 59 -3.50 -14.04 -1.36
CA SER A 59 -3.04 -13.93 -2.74
C SER A 59 -1.91 -12.91 -2.86
N ALA A 60 -0.68 -13.43 -2.95
CA ALA A 60 0.51 -12.60 -3.22
C ALA A 60 0.34 -11.75 -4.48
N ARG A 61 -0.30 -12.29 -5.54
CA ARG A 61 -0.59 -11.55 -6.77
C ARG A 61 -1.53 -10.37 -6.52
N PHE A 62 -2.61 -10.60 -5.77
CA PHE A 62 -3.56 -9.53 -5.44
C PHE A 62 -2.90 -8.45 -4.58
N ARG A 63 -2.20 -8.87 -3.52
CA ARG A 63 -1.44 -7.98 -2.63
C ARG A 63 -0.46 -7.11 -3.43
N MET A 64 0.38 -7.71 -4.27
CA MET A 64 1.32 -6.97 -5.12
C MET A 64 0.62 -5.97 -6.03
N ALA A 65 -0.48 -6.36 -6.67
CA ALA A 65 -1.22 -5.45 -7.53
C ALA A 65 -1.82 -4.28 -6.74
N ALA A 66 -2.30 -4.52 -5.52
CA ALA A 66 -2.80 -3.47 -4.62
C ALA A 66 -1.69 -2.49 -4.23
N GLU A 67 -0.55 -2.99 -3.77
CA GLU A 67 0.60 -2.17 -3.38
C GLU A 67 1.17 -1.36 -4.54
N VAL A 68 1.27 -1.97 -5.73
CA VAL A 68 1.68 -1.24 -6.95
C VAL A 68 0.77 -0.04 -7.19
N ARG A 69 -0.55 -0.20 -7.09
CA ARG A 69 -1.49 0.93 -7.25
C ARG A 69 -1.32 1.99 -6.16
N GLY A 70 -1.10 1.59 -4.91
CA GLY A 70 -0.80 2.50 -3.81
C GLY A 70 0.48 3.32 -4.05
N TYR A 71 1.57 2.64 -4.42
CA TYR A 71 2.86 3.28 -4.69
C TYR A 71 2.84 4.15 -5.95
N LEU A 72 2.09 3.79 -6.99
CA LEU A 72 1.93 4.64 -8.17
C LEU A 72 1.36 6.02 -7.83
N VAL A 73 0.40 6.08 -6.90
CA VAL A 73 -0.16 7.36 -6.43
C VAL A 73 0.88 8.15 -5.62
N GLN A 74 1.69 7.47 -4.80
CA GLN A 74 2.78 8.13 -4.07
C GLN A 74 3.84 8.71 -5.01
N ILE A 75 4.23 7.96 -6.05
CA ILE A 75 5.19 8.45 -7.05
C ILE A 75 4.57 9.63 -7.83
N ALA A 76 3.29 9.54 -8.23
CA ALA A 76 2.59 10.63 -8.92
C ALA A 76 2.48 11.90 -8.06
N ALA A 77 2.37 11.75 -6.74
CA ALA A 77 2.40 12.84 -5.78
C ALA A 77 3.82 13.39 -5.50
N GLY A 78 4.86 12.81 -6.11
CA GLY A 78 6.26 13.21 -5.94
C GLY A 78 6.85 12.89 -4.56
N SER A 79 6.20 12.04 -3.77
CA SER A 79 6.61 11.78 -2.38
C SER A 79 7.71 10.72 -2.25
N ILE A 80 7.78 9.80 -3.22
CA ILE A 80 8.80 8.75 -3.29
C ILE A 80 9.27 8.61 -4.73
N SER A 81 10.52 8.17 -4.89
CA SER A 81 11.06 7.80 -6.19
C SER A 81 10.61 6.39 -6.61
N LEU A 82 10.77 6.05 -7.89
CA LEU A 82 10.46 4.72 -8.41
C LEU A 82 11.37 3.65 -7.77
N GLU A 83 12.64 3.99 -7.53
CA GLU A 83 13.61 3.12 -6.87
C GLU A 83 13.20 2.82 -5.43
N ARG A 84 12.71 3.84 -4.71
CA ARG A 84 12.21 3.66 -3.34
C ARG A 84 10.96 2.79 -3.33
N ALA A 85 10.02 3.01 -4.24
CA ALA A 85 8.82 2.19 -4.39
C ALA A 85 9.17 0.72 -4.69
N ALA A 86 10.10 0.46 -5.60
CA ALA A 86 10.55 -0.89 -5.92
C ALA A 86 11.16 -1.59 -4.70
N THR A 87 11.99 -0.88 -3.93
CA THR A 87 12.57 -1.41 -2.67
C THR A 87 11.50 -1.76 -1.64
N LEU A 88 10.48 -0.92 -1.50
CA LEU A 88 9.38 -1.17 -0.56
C LEU A 88 8.52 -2.35 -1.00
N LEU A 89 8.24 -2.49 -2.30
CA LEU A 89 7.49 -3.63 -2.85
C LEU A 89 8.13 -4.99 -2.51
N MET A 90 9.46 -5.06 -2.47
CA MET A 90 10.18 -6.29 -2.09
C MET A 90 9.87 -6.74 -0.64
N GLN A 91 9.38 -5.85 0.22
CA GLN A 91 9.06 -6.15 1.62
C GLN A 91 7.71 -6.86 1.79
N TYR A 92 6.87 -6.92 0.76
CA TYR A 92 5.53 -7.51 0.82
C TYR A 92 5.49 -9.03 0.68
N GLY A 93 6.60 -9.68 1.01
CA GLY A 93 6.67 -11.14 1.20
C GLY A 93 6.40 -11.93 -0.08
N VAL A 94 6.87 -11.39 -1.20
CA VAL A 94 6.91 -12.10 -2.48
C VAL A 94 8.37 -12.09 -2.90
N ASP A 95 8.89 -13.27 -3.27
CA ASP A 95 10.29 -13.46 -3.68
C ASP A 95 10.51 -12.81 -5.07
N ILE A 96 10.43 -11.48 -5.12
CA ILE A 96 10.61 -10.66 -6.31
C ILE A 96 11.93 -9.89 -6.23
N THR A 97 12.62 -9.81 -7.37
CA THR A 97 13.82 -8.98 -7.46
C THR A 97 13.45 -7.50 -7.60
N TYR A 98 14.43 -6.63 -7.37
CA TYR A 98 14.30 -5.19 -7.57
C TYR A 98 13.85 -4.86 -9.00
N GLU A 99 14.43 -5.53 -10.00
CA GLU A 99 14.09 -5.35 -11.41
C GLU A 99 12.64 -5.75 -11.69
N GLN A 100 12.18 -6.87 -11.11
CA GLN A 100 10.79 -7.31 -11.26
C GLN A 100 9.82 -6.31 -10.63
N ALA A 101 10.15 -5.77 -9.44
CA ALA A 101 9.35 -4.72 -8.79
C ALA A 101 9.31 -3.44 -9.64
N GLY A 102 10.44 -3.04 -10.22
CA GLY A 102 10.53 -1.91 -11.15
C GLY A 102 9.69 -2.12 -12.41
N CYS A 103 9.75 -3.31 -13.02
CA CYS A 103 8.91 -3.67 -14.17
C CYS A 103 7.42 -3.56 -13.84
N LEU A 104 6.97 -4.07 -12.70
CA LEU A 104 5.56 -3.97 -12.27
C LEU A 104 5.10 -2.51 -12.17
N LEU A 105 5.93 -1.64 -11.60
CA LEU A 105 5.63 -0.21 -11.48
C LEU A 105 5.60 0.50 -12.83
N VAL A 106 6.52 0.18 -13.74
CA VAL A 106 6.56 0.79 -15.09
C VAL A 106 5.41 0.30 -15.95
N SER A 107 5.14 -1.01 -15.98
CA SER A 107 4.06 -1.59 -16.79
C SER A 107 2.67 -1.14 -16.36
N ALA A 108 2.46 -0.82 -15.08
CA ALA A 108 1.18 -0.34 -14.57
C ALA A 108 0.95 1.18 -14.75
N ARG A 109 1.91 1.91 -15.34
CA ARG A 109 1.77 3.34 -15.69
C ARG A 109 1.20 3.60 -17.08
N GLY A 110 1.20 2.60 -17.96
CA GLY A 110 0.59 2.64 -19.29
C GLY A 110 -0.86 2.19 -19.26
#